data_AF-A0A7V7JP01-F1
#
_entry.id   AF-A0A7V7JP01-F1
#
_cell.length_a   1.000
_cell.length_b   1.000
_cell.length_c   1.000
_cell.angle_alpha   90.00
_cell.angle_beta   90.00
_cell.angle_gamma   90.00
#
_symmetry.space_group_name_H-M   'P 1'
#
loop_
_entity.id
_entity.type
_entity.pdbx_description
1 polymer ?
#
loop_
_entity_poly.entity_id
_entity_poly.type
_entity_poly.pdbx_seq_one_letter_code
_entity_poly.pdbx_strand_id
1 'polypeptide(L)' 'MDERMHCALCNEPIEDVELTYGDAVFVDEEYWHVECYAEYYGLALEEV' A
#
# COMPACT_ATOMS: atom_id res chain seq x y z
N MET A 1 -0.19 20.21 -8.12
CA MET A 1 0.10 18.95 -8.82
C MET A 1 0.12 17.96 -7.69
N ASP A 2 -1.04 17.42 -7.37
CA ASP A 2 -1.26 16.64 -6.15
C ASP A 2 -2.01 15.39 -6.58
N GLU A 3 -1.36 14.58 -7.41
CA GLU A 3 -1.80 13.23 -7.72
C GLU A 3 -1.37 12.36 -6.54
N ARG A 4 -2.12 12.47 -5.45
CA ARG A 4 -1.71 11.91 -4.18
C ARG A 4 -2.05 10.42 -4.12
N MET A 5 -1.08 9.60 -4.51
CA MET A 5 -1.06 8.19 -4.16
C MET A 5 -0.95 8.13 -2.63
N HIS A 6 -2.04 7.81 -1.94
CA HIS A 6 -2.07 7.69 -0.49
C HIS A 6 -2.58 6.32 -0.10
N CYS A 7 -1.96 5.72 0.90
CA CYS A 7 -2.43 4.47 1.46
C CYS A 7 -3.85 4.65 2.04
N ALA A 8 -4.80 3.81 1.64
CA ALA A 8 -6.18 3.90 2.12
C ALA A 8 -6.35 3.63 3.63
N LEU A 9 -5.36 2.97 4.26
CA LEU A 9 -5.39 2.68 5.70
C LEU A 9 -4.76 3.78 6.56
N CYS A 10 -3.48 4.08 6.36
CA CYS A 10 -2.73 5.04 7.18
C CYS A 10 -2.78 6.47 6.64
N ASN A 11 -3.28 6.67 5.41
CA ASN A 11 -3.35 7.96 4.71
C ASN A 11 -1.97 8.60 4.48
N GLU A 12 -0.88 7.84 4.60
CA GLU A 12 0.47 8.28 4.28
C GLU A 12 0.68 8.31 2.75
N PRO A 13 1.52 9.22 2.23
CA PRO A 13 1.86 9.22 0.81
C PRO A 13 2.61 7.95 0.43
N ILE A 14 2.20 7.35 -0.68
CA ILE A 14 2.90 6.26 -1.37
C ILE A 14 3.76 6.91 -2.44
N GLU A 15 5.07 6.66 -2.38
CA GLU A 15 5.99 7.12 -3.41
C GLU A 15 6.04 6.12 -4.58
N ASP A 16 6.32 6.60 -5.80
CA ASP A 16 6.49 5.76 -7.01
C ASP A 16 7.54 4.65 -6.80
N VAL A 17 8.55 4.93 -5.97
CA VAL A 17 9.57 3.95 -5.60
C VAL A 17 8.96 2.78 -4.83
N GLU A 18 8.00 3.00 -3.95
CA GLU A 18 7.37 1.92 -3.18
C GLU A 18 6.55 0.99 -4.08
N LEU A 19 5.89 1.54 -5.11
CA LEU A 19 5.22 0.75 -6.14
C LEU A 19 6.21 -0.06 -6.99
N THR A 20 7.38 0.52 -7.27
CA THR A 20 8.43 -0.12 -8.08
C THR A 20 9.11 -1.27 -7.33
N TYR A 21 9.34 -1.10 -6.03
CA TYR A 21 9.96 -2.12 -5.18
C TYR A 21 8.96 -3.19 -4.71
N GLY A 22 7.66 -2.93 -4.86
CA GLY A 22 6.59 -3.84 -4.44
C GLY A 22 6.24 -3.70 -2.96
N ASP A 23 6.61 -2.59 -2.32
CA ASP A 23 6.21 -2.22 -0.96
C ASP A 23 4.79 -1.60 -0.92
N ALA A 24 4.30 -1.12 -2.07
CA ALA A 24 2.92 -0.66 -2.26
C ALA A 24 2.23 -1.35 -3.45
N VAL A 25 0.91 -1.45 -3.38
CA VAL A 25 0.03 -2.08 -4.38
C VAL A 25 -1.18 -1.21 -4.66
N PHE A 26 -1.69 -1.30 -5.89
CA PHE A 26 -2.94 -0.67 -6.31
C PHE A 26 -4.02 -1.73 -6.44
N VAL A 27 -5.02 -1.69 -5.56
CA VAL A 27 -6.09 -2.70 -5.44
C VAL A 27 -7.41 -1.97 -5.26
N ASP A 28 -8.43 -2.39 -6.00
CA ASP A 28 -9.79 -1.81 -5.91
C ASP A 28 -9.84 -0.29 -6.15
N GLU A 29 -9.07 0.21 -7.12
CA GLU A 29 -8.95 1.65 -7.43
C GLU A 29 -8.30 2.50 -6.31
N GLU A 30 -7.76 1.85 -5.27
CA GLU A 30 -7.12 2.47 -4.13
C GLU A 30 -5.64 2.06 -4.02
N TYR A 31 -4.80 2.93 -3.46
CA TYR A 31 -3.41 2.62 -3.18
C TYR A 31 -3.27 2.10 -1.75
N TRP A 32 -2.43 1.09 -1.57
CA TRP A 32 -2.20 0.45 -0.29
C TRP A 32 -0.72 0.12 -0.12
N HIS A 33 -0.16 0.36 1.07
CA HIS A 33 1.08 -0.32 1.45
C HIS A 33 0.77 -1.81 1.62
N VAL A 34 1.70 -2.68 1.22
CA VAL A 34 1.51 -4.14 1.32
C VAL A 34 1.28 -4.56 2.77
N GLU A 35 2.01 -3.95 3.70
CA GLU A 35 1.83 -4.18 5.14
C GLU A 35 0.44 -3.75 5.61
N CYS A 36 0.01 -2.53 5.25
CA CYS A 36 -1.31 -2.02 5.59
C CYS A 36 -2.45 -2.87 4.99
N TYR A 37 -2.30 -3.31 3.74
CA TYR A 37 -3.26 -4.19 3.08
C TYR A 37 -3.37 -5.52 3.83
N ALA A 38 -2.23 -6.12 4.18
CA ALA A 38 -2.20 -7.38 4.91
C ALA A 38 -2.82 -7.25 6.30
N GLU A 39 -2.49 -6.19 7.06
CA GLU A 39 -3.07 -5.92 8.37
C GLU A 39 -4.60 -5.70 8.30
N TYR A 40 -5.07 -4.91 7.33
CA TYR A 40 -6.50 -4.62 7.16
C TYR A 40 -7.32 -5.87 6.83
N TYR A 41 -6.81 -6.72 5.94
CA TYR A 41 -7.47 -7.97 5.56
C TYR A 41 -7.16 -9.14 6.52
N GLY A 42 -6.36 -8.91 7.56
CA GLY A 42 -5.95 -9.96 8.50
C GLY A 42 -5.16 -11.08 7.83
N LEU A 43 -4.47 -10.80 6.73
CA LEU A 43 -3.56 -11.71 6.07
C LEU A 43 -2.26 -11.71 6.87
N ALA A 44 -1.97 -12.81 7.56
CA ALA A 44 -0.64 -12.98 8.17
C ALA A 44 0.38 -13.11 7.03
N LEU A 45 1.22 -12.10 6.84
CA LEU A 45 2.44 -12.23 6.03
C LEU A 45 3.36 -13.17 6.81
N GLU A 46 3.27 -14.47 6.56
CA GLU A 46 4.23 -15.44 7.06
C GLU A 46 5.58 -15.11 6.41
N GLU A 47 6.52 -14.57 7.18
CA GLU A 47 7.91 -14.41 6.78
C GLU A 47 8.49 -15.81 6.50
N VAL A 48 8.76 -16.12 5.22
CA VAL A 48 9.31 -17.41 4.75
C VAL A 48 10.83 -17.43 4.69
#